data_AF-I3RBJ9-F1
#
_entry.id   AF-I3RBJ9-F1
#
_cell.length_a   1.000
_cell.length_b   1.000
_cell.length_c   1.000
_cell.angle_alpha   90.00
_cell.angle_beta   90.00
_cell.angle_gamma   90.00
#
_symmetry.space_group_name_H-M   'P 1'
#
loop_
_entity.id
_entity.type
_entity.pdbx_description
1 polymer ?
#
loop_
_entity_poly.entity_id
_entity_poly.type
_entity_poly.pdbx_seq_one_letter_code
_entity_poly.pdbx_strand_id
1 'polypeptide(L)'
;MRFKPKPFVEPVRFKCLFCLDCCRGRHVYLTLGDIKRLVDAGYDPQDFLTFSIENGKIRFVLSIREWDLGCVFHDPETGMCKVHPYRPLICRIYPFMVSRKPLGIEGEKPIEVNGEKFWLYYDESCPGINAEGAEDVITPEEILELGIKFEEELERTDLDGLLELL
;
A
#
# COMPACT_ATOMS: atom_id res chain seq x y z
N MET A 1 -9.23 6.88 -10.93
CA MET A 1 -8.02 6.86 -11.77
C MET A 1 -7.92 5.48 -12.45
N ARG A 2 -7.66 5.43 -13.75
CA ARG A 2 -7.47 4.15 -14.47
C ARG A 2 -6.01 3.75 -14.28
N PHE A 3 -5.78 2.70 -13.49
CA PHE A 3 -4.44 2.12 -13.30
C PHE A 3 -3.78 1.89 -14.66
N LYS A 4 -2.60 2.48 -14.87
CA LYS A 4 -1.84 2.37 -16.11
C LYS A 4 -0.52 1.62 -15.81
N PRO A 5 -0.56 0.27 -15.78
CA PRO A 5 0.60 -0.52 -15.38
C PRO A 5 1.73 -0.38 -16.38
N LYS A 6 2.94 -0.16 -15.88
CA LYS A 6 4.19 -0.29 -16.62
C LYS A 6 5.09 -1.33 -15.93
N PRO A 7 5.70 -2.28 -16.68
CA PRO A 7 6.59 -3.27 -16.09
C PRO A 7 7.72 -2.61 -15.31
N PHE A 8 7.92 -3.05 -14.07
CA PHE A 8 8.92 -2.54 -13.17
C PHE A 8 10.12 -3.49 -13.13
N VAL A 9 10.98 -3.35 -14.13
CA VAL A 9 12.15 -4.23 -14.34
C VAL A 9 13.49 -3.52 -14.06
N GLU A 10 13.45 -2.21 -13.83
CA GLU A 10 14.61 -1.36 -13.54
C GLU A 10 14.21 -0.33 -12.46
N PRO A 11 15.17 0.14 -11.63
CA PRO A 11 14.88 1.13 -10.59
C PRO A 11 14.27 2.42 -11.13
N VAL A 12 13.36 3.02 -10.36
CA VAL A 12 12.73 4.30 -10.70
C VAL A 12 12.82 5.28 -9.55
N ARG A 13 12.91 6.57 -9.88
CA ARG A 13 12.83 7.61 -8.84
C ARG A 13 11.38 7.81 -8.43
N PHE A 14 11.15 7.99 -7.14
CA PHE A 14 9.81 8.21 -6.61
C PHE A 14 9.80 9.27 -5.52
N LYS A 15 8.71 10.02 -5.46
CA LYS A 15 8.39 10.89 -4.33
C LYS A 15 6.88 10.99 -4.18
N CYS A 16 6.36 10.75 -2.98
CA CYS A 16 4.96 11.09 -2.71
C CYS A 16 4.80 12.61 -2.76
N LEU A 17 4.01 13.10 -3.73
CA LEU A 17 3.72 14.53 -3.89
C LEU A 17 2.49 14.99 -3.11
N PHE A 18 1.93 14.13 -2.26
CA PHE A 18 0.67 14.39 -1.54
C PHE A 18 -0.50 14.79 -2.46
N CYS A 19 -0.56 14.21 -3.67
CA CYS A 19 -1.58 14.54 -4.68
C CYS A 19 -2.99 13.99 -4.39
N LEU A 20 -3.14 13.20 -3.34
CA LEU A 20 -4.40 12.61 -2.85
C LEU A 20 -5.01 11.49 -3.69
N ASP A 21 -4.49 11.21 -4.88
CA ASP A 21 -5.02 10.16 -5.77
C ASP A 21 -5.00 8.75 -5.17
N CYS A 22 -4.00 8.47 -4.32
CA CYS A 22 -3.92 7.21 -3.58
C CYS A 22 -4.64 7.24 -2.24
N CYS A 23 -4.89 8.44 -1.72
CA CYS A 23 -5.54 8.64 -0.43
C CYS A 23 -7.06 8.80 -0.55
N ARG A 24 -7.67 8.72 -1.75
CA ARG A 24 -9.12 8.87 -1.95
C ARG A 24 -9.72 7.65 -2.64
N GLY A 25 -10.85 7.17 -2.09
CA GLY A 25 -11.67 6.13 -2.71
C GLY A 25 -10.97 4.78 -2.90
N ARG A 26 -9.99 4.45 -2.05
CA ARG A 26 -9.26 3.19 -2.11
C ARG A 26 -9.47 2.36 -0.85
N HIS A 27 -9.64 1.06 -1.07
CA HIS A 27 -9.70 0.07 0.00
C HIS A 27 -8.27 -0.31 0.40
N VAL A 28 -7.80 0.21 1.53
CA VAL A 28 -6.45 -0.05 2.03
C VAL A 28 -6.55 -1.11 3.12
N TYR A 29 -6.16 -2.34 2.80
CA TYR A 29 -6.04 -3.38 3.82
C TYR A 29 -4.96 -3.03 4.84
N LEU A 30 -5.23 -3.39 6.09
CA LEU A 30 -4.31 -3.26 7.20
C LEU A 30 -3.94 -4.64 7.72
N THR A 31 -2.66 -4.85 7.95
CA THR A 31 -2.17 -6.02 8.68
C THR A 31 -2.17 -5.74 10.18
N LEU A 32 -2.07 -6.77 11.02
CA LEU A 32 -1.82 -6.58 12.46
C LEU A 32 -0.55 -5.75 12.71
N GLY A 33 0.49 -5.95 11.89
CA GLY A 33 1.73 -5.16 11.95
C GLY A 33 1.53 -3.67 11.59
N ASP A 34 0.61 -3.36 10.68
CA ASP A 34 0.23 -1.98 10.38
C ASP A 34 -0.59 -1.35 11.51
N ILE A 35 -1.57 -2.07 12.05
CA ILE A 35 -2.40 -1.62 13.16
C ILE A 35 -1.53 -1.35 14.39
N LYS A 36 -0.67 -2.30 14.77
CA LYS A 36 0.26 -2.14 15.89
C LYS A 36 1.11 -0.89 15.75
N ARG A 37 1.67 -0.66 14.55
CA ARG A 37 2.55 0.48 14.28
C ARG A 37 1.84 1.82 14.44
N LEU A 38 0.56 1.89 14.05
CA LEU A 38 -0.26 3.09 14.23
C LEU A 38 -0.63 3.29 15.70
N VAL A 39 -0.98 2.23 16.42
CA VAL A 39 -1.25 2.29 17.87
C VAL A 39 -0.02 2.74 18.65
N ASP A 40 1.15 2.14 18.39
CA ASP A 40 2.42 2.50 19.01
C ASP A 40 2.80 3.98 18.73
N ALA A 41 2.34 4.53 17.60
CA ALA A 41 2.53 5.93 17.23
C ALA A 41 1.49 6.88 17.86
N GLY A 42 0.56 6.35 18.69
CA GLY A 42 -0.42 7.11 19.46
C GLY A 42 -1.77 7.33 18.77
N TYR A 43 -2.09 6.57 17.71
CA TYR A 43 -3.40 6.66 17.04
C TYR A 43 -4.39 5.65 17.62
N ASP A 44 -5.61 6.10 17.91
CA ASP A 44 -6.68 5.23 18.41
C ASP A 44 -7.23 4.36 17.26
N PRO A 45 -7.25 3.02 17.39
CA PRO A 45 -7.88 2.12 16.42
C PRO A 45 -9.30 2.52 16.05
N GLN A 46 -10.10 3.07 16.97
CA GLN A 46 -11.48 3.47 16.69
C GLN A 46 -11.56 4.57 15.61
N ASP A 47 -10.51 5.38 15.45
CA ASP A 47 -10.47 6.46 14.48
C ASP A 47 -10.09 5.99 13.07
N PHE A 48 -9.40 4.86 12.94
CA PHE A 48 -8.80 4.46 11.66
C PHE A 48 -9.08 3.03 11.21
N LEU A 49 -9.57 2.16 12.10
CA LEU A 49 -9.76 0.75 11.81
C LEU A 49 -11.23 0.47 11.52
N THR A 50 -11.50 -0.14 10.37
CA THR A 50 -12.78 -0.78 10.08
C THR A 50 -12.53 -2.15 9.45
N PHE A 51 -13.57 -2.88 9.10
CA PHE A 51 -13.45 -4.21 8.53
C PHE A 51 -14.40 -4.43 7.36
N SER A 52 -13.98 -5.29 6.44
CA SER A 52 -14.81 -5.89 5.41
C SER A 52 -14.91 -7.39 5.64
N ILE A 53 -15.95 -8.02 5.09
CA ILE A 53 -16.06 -9.47 5.01
C ILE A 53 -15.88 -9.87 3.55
N GLU A 54 -14.81 -10.59 3.25
CA GLU A 54 -14.44 -11.00 1.91
C GLU A 54 -14.23 -12.51 1.88
N ASN A 55 -15.00 -13.22 1.04
CA ASN A 55 -14.96 -14.68 0.93
C ASN A 55 -15.11 -15.39 2.30
N GLY A 56 -15.93 -14.83 3.19
CA GLY A 56 -16.16 -15.36 4.55
C GLY A 56 -15.02 -15.10 5.55
N LYS A 57 -13.97 -14.36 5.16
CA LYS A 57 -12.90 -13.91 6.05
C LYS A 57 -13.07 -12.44 6.41
N ILE A 58 -12.80 -12.09 7.66
CA ILE A 58 -12.70 -10.68 8.09
C ILE A 58 -11.38 -10.12 7.54
N ARG A 59 -11.44 -8.94 6.92
CA ARG A 59 -10.25 -8.17 6.52
C ARG A 59 -10.33 -6.80 7.17
N PHE A 60 -9.27 -6.42 7.87
CA PHE A 60 -9.17 -5.07 8.42
C PHE A 60 -8.73 -4.10 7.36
N VAL A 61 -9.39 -2.95 7.31
CA VAL A 61 -9.20 -1.94 6.30
C VAL A 61 -9.17 -0.57 6.95
N LEU A 62 -8.44 0.34 6.32
CA LEU A 62 -8.33 1.72 6.78
C LEU A 62 -9.66 2.45 6.54
N SER A 63 -10.15 3.11 7.58
CA SER A 63 -11.35 3.94 7.50
C SER A 63 -11.18 5.08 6.50
N ILE A 64 -12.30 5.44 5.87
CA ILE A 64 -12.42 6.59 4.98
C ILE A 64 -13.42 7.59 5.57
N ARG A 65 -13.20 8.87 5.32
CA ARG A 65 -14.13 9.94 5.68
C ARG A 65 -15.34 9.90 4.75
N GLU A 66 -16.52 10.02 5.32
CA GLU A 66 -17.76 9.95 4.55
C GLU A 66 -17.98 11.16 3.62
N TRP A 67 -17.49 12.35 4.00
CA TRP A 67 -17.79 13.60 3.29
C TRP A 67 -16.94 13.86 2.03
N ASP A 68 -15.77 13.22 1.89
CA ASP A 68 -14.92 13.32 0.68
C ASP A 68 -14.32 11.98 0.21
N LEU A 69 -14.69 10.86 0.85
CA LEU A 69 -14.14 9.53 0.60
C LEU A 69 -12.61 9.47 0.73
N GLY A 70 -11.99 10.41 1.45
CA GLY A 70 -10.57 10.44 1.71
C GLY A 70 -10.17 9.59 2.91
N CYS A 71 -8.96 9.05 2.89
CA CYS A 71 -8.30 8.37 4.00
C CYS A 71 -8.31 9.24 5.26
N VAL A 72 -8.71 8.69 6.41
CA VAL A 72 -8.79 9.40 7.70
C VAL A 72 -7.50 10.10 8.14
N PHE A 73 -6.34 9.64 7.65
CA PHE A 73 -5.04 10.23 7.94
C PHE A 73 -4.64 11.37 7.01
N HIS A 74 -5.35 11.59 5.91
CA HIS A 74 -5.14 12.78 5.10
C HIS A 74 -5.64 14.01 5.87
N ASP A 75 -4.80 15.02 6.00
CA ASP A 75 -5.15 16.31 6.58
C ASP A 75 -5.67 17.26 5.49
N PRO A 76 -6.97 17.64 5.50
CA PRO A 76 -7.54 18.55 4.50
C PRO A 76 -6.98 19.97 4.52
N GLU A 77 -6.40 20.41 5.65
CA GLU A 77 -5.87 21.77 5.80
C GLU A 77 -4.47 21.88 5.18
N THR A 78 -3.60 20.90 5.47
CA THR A 78 -2.21 20.89 4.98
C THR A 78 -2.02 20.10 3.69
N GLY A 79 -2.98 19.24 3.33
CA GLY A 79 -2.87 18.28 2.23
C GLY A 79 -1.98 17.06 2.55
N MET A 80 -1.38 16.99 3.75
CA MET A 80 -0.38 16.00 4.08
C MET A 80 -0.97 14.76 4.74
N CYS A 81 -0.21 13.66 4.73
CA CYS A 81 -0.57 12.46 5.47
C CYS A 81 -0.03 12.55 6.90
N LYS A 82 -0.92 12.59 7.89
CA LYS A 82 -0.59 12.68 9.33
C LYS A 82 0.29 11.52 9.81
N VAL A 83 0.17 10.36 9.18
CA VAL A 83 0.92 9.13 9.54
C VAL A 83 2.01 8.79 8.54
N HIS A 84 2.48 9.73 7.72
CA HIS A 84 3.38 9.39 6.61
C HIS A 84 4.60 8.52 7.00
N PRO A 85 5.29 8.75 8.15
CA PRO A 85 6.37 7.88 8.61
C PRO A 85 5.91 6.46 9.02
N TYR A 86 4.69 6.34 9.54
CA TYR A 86 4.09 5.11 10.06
C TYR A 86 3.16 4.40 9.06
N ARG A 87 3.10 4.91 7.82
CA ARG A 87 2.13 4.49 6.80
C ARG A 87 2.05 2.96 6.63
N PRO A 88 0.84 2.41 6.40
CA PRO A 88 0.64 0.97 6.17
C PRO A 88 1.50 0.39 5.04
N LEU A 89 1.71 -0.94 5.03
CA LEU A 89 2.51 -1.61 4.00
C LEU A 89 2.01 -1.33 2.59
N ILE A 90 0.69 -1.41 2.34
CA ILE A 90 0.09 -1.04 1.05
C ILE A 90 0.47 0.40 0.64
N CYS A 91 0.47 1.34 1.59
CA CYS A 91 0.83 2.73 1.31
C CYS A 91 2.32 2.93 1.04
N ARG A 92 3.19 2.00 1.49
CA ARG A 92 4.62 1.96 1.12
C ARG A 92 4.84 1.34 -0.26
N ILE A 93 4.02 0.36 -0.61
CA ILE A 93 4.07 -0.32 -1.91
C ILE A 93 3.51 0.59 -3.00
N TYR A 94 2.48 1.39 -2.75
CA TYR A 94 1.93 2.29 -3.76
C TYR A 94 2.97 3.31 -4.27
N PRO A 95 3.07 3.60 -5.58
CA PRO A 95 2.21 3.20 -6.70
C PRO A 95 2.61 1.89 -7.39
N PHE A 96 3.44 1.08 -6.75
CA PHE A 96 3.91 -0.19 -7.26
C PHE A 96 2.92 -1.32 -6.98
N MET A 97 3.11 -2.45 -7.65
CA MET A 97 2.28 -3.65 -7.52
C MET A 97 3.14 -4.89 -7.74
N VAL A 98 2.90 -5.91 -6.90
CA VAL A 98 3.47 -7.26 -7.05
C VAL A 98 2.35 -8.19 -7.50
N SER A 99 2.61 -8.99 -8.53
CA SER A 99 1.66 -9.96 -9.08
C SER A 99 2.30 -11.33 -9.22
N ARG A 100 1.57 -12.40 -8.91
CA ARG A 100 1.99 -13.79 -9.15
C ARG A 100 1.76 -14.26 -10.59
N LYS A 101 1.23 -13.39 -11.46
CA LYS A 101 0.97 -13.67 -12.88
C LYS A 101 1.29 -12.45 -13.74
N PRO A 102 1.76 -12.65 -14.99
CA PRO A 102 1.93 -11.55 -15.93
C PRO A 102 0.58 -10.90 -16.26
N LEU A 103 0.58 -9.58 -16.49
CA LEU A 103 -0.57 -8.82 -16.99
C LEU A 103 -0.65 -8.83 -18.52
N GLY A 104 0.37 -9.35 -19.21
CA GLY A 104 0.41 -9.43 -20.67
C GLY A 104 0.89 -8.13 -21.33
N ILE A 105 1.64 -7.32 -20.60
CA ILE A 105 2.26 -6.09 -21.08
C ILE A 105 3.62 -6.40 -21.69
N GLU A 106 3.96 -5.72 -22.78
CA GLU A 106 5.26 -5.87 -23.43
C GLU A 106 6.41 -5.47 -22.49
N GLY A 107 7.46 -6.29 -22.43
CA GLY A 107 8.64 -6.04 -21.61
C GLY A 107 8.58 -6.60 -20.19
N GLU A 108 7.47 -7.26 -19.80
CA GLU A 108 7.37 -7.97 -18.53
C GLU A 108 8.43 -9.06 -18.37
N LYS A 109 9.06 -9.11 -17.19
CA LYS A 109 10.01 -10.15 -16.81
C LYS A 109 9.69 -10.64 -15.40
N PRO A 110 9.65 -11.97 -15.16
CA PRO A 110 9.48 -12.48 -13.82
C PRO A 110 10.76 -12.31 -13.00
N ILE A 111 10.60 -12.04 -11.72
CA ILE A 111 11.62 -12.24 -10.68
C ILE A 111 11.28 -13.55 -9.97
N GLU A 112 12.27 -14.42 -9.80
CA GLU A 112 12.09 -15.72 -9.13
C GLU A 112 12.71 -15.69 -7.74
N VAL A 113 11.90 -15.99 -6.72
CA VAL A 113 12.31 -16.06 -5.32
C VAL A 113 11.72 -17.34 -4.73
N ASN A 114 12.56 -18.19 -4.15
CA ASN A 114 12.16 -19.47 -3.53
C ASN A 114 11.32 -20.38 -4.45
N GLY A 115 11.57 -20.35 -5.76
CA GLY A 115 10.81 -21.13 -6.76
C GLY A 115 9.44 -20.55 -7.13
N GLU A 116 9.05 -19.41 -6.56
CA GLU A 116 7.88 -18.65 -6.96
C GLU A 116 8.25 -17.51 -7.92
N LYS A 117 7.37 -17.20 -8.88
CA LYS A 117 7.57 -16.15 -9.88
C LYS A 117 6.67 -14.96 -9.60
N PHE A 118 7.26 -13.77 -9.68
CA PHE A 118 6.59 -12.50 -9.44
C PHE A 118 6.83 -11.56 -10.61
N TRP A 119 5.81 -10.78 -10.95
CA TRP A 119 5.85 -9.70 -11.93
C TRP A 119 5.54 -8.40 -11.21
N LEU A 120 6.37 -7.39 -11.42
CA LEU A 120 6.23 -6.11 -10.77
C LEU A 120 5.83 -5.03 -11.76
N TYR A 121 5.05 -4.08 -11.26
CA TYR A 121 4.55 -2.96 -12.03
C TYR A 121 4.55 -1.70 -11.18
N TYR A 122 4.51 -0.55 -11.84
CA TYR A 122 4.06 0.69 -11.22
C TYR A 122 2.99 1.36 -12.07
N ASP A 123 2.15 2.16 -11.43
CA ASP A 123 1.19 2.99 -12.13
C ASP A 123 1.90 4.23 -12.72
N GLU A 124 2.10 4.25 -14.04
CA GLU A 124 2.77 5.38 -14.69
C GLU A 124 1.94 6.68 -14.65
N SER A 125 0.66 6.60 -14.26
CA SER A 125 -0.17 7.78 -14.03
C SER A 125 0.12 8.49 -12.70
N CYS A 126 0.88 7.87 -11.80
CA CYS A 126 1.25 8.50 -10.54
C CYS A 126 2.23 9.66 -10.79
N PRO A 127 1.90 10.90 -10.38
CA PRO A 127 2.76 12.06 -10.62
C PRO A 127 4.07 12.02 -9.82
N GLY A 128 4.15 11.12 -8.82
CA GLY A 128 5.37 10.89 -8.04
C GLY A 128 6.43 10.06 -8.76
N ILE A 129 6.08 9.34 -9.83
CA ILE A 129 7.03 8.53 -10.60
C ILE A 129 7.90 9.44 -11.45
N ASN A 130 9.22 9.35 -11.26
CA ASN A 130 10.22 10.20 -11.91
C ASN A 130 9.94 11.70 -11.76
N ALA A 131 9.30 12.12 -10.67
CA ALA A 131 9.03 13.51 -10.37
C ALA A 131 10.34 14.32 -10.27
N GLU A 132 10.28 15.59 -10.64
CA GLU A 132 11.39 16.52 -10.43
C GLU A 132 11.71 16.62 -8.92
N GLY A 133 12.98 16.47 -8.55
CA GLY A 133 13.40 16.45 -7.15
C GLY A 133 12.98 15.20 -6.37
N ALA A 134 12.61 14.11 -7.05
CA ALA A 134 12.54 12.78 -6.43
C ALA A 134 13.96 12.24 -6.22
N GLU A 135 14.33 12.07 -4.95
CA GLU A 135 15.65 11.57 -4.54
C GLU A 135 15.62 10.07 -4.22
N ASP A 136 14.48 9.56 -3.74
CA ASP A 136 14.34 8.14 -3.43
C ASP A 136 14.37 7.33 -4.72
N VAL A 137 15.28 6.36 -4.79
CA VAL A 137 15.35 5.37 -5.85
C VAL A 137 14.73 4.10 -5.32
N ILE A 138 13.62 3.69 -5.93
CA ILE A 138 12.91 2.47 -5.57
C ILE A 138 13.34 1.35 -6.51
N THR A 139 13.69 0.19 -5.96
CA THR A 139 14.08 -0.99 -6.75
C THR A 139 12.97 -2.05 -6.82
N PRO A 140 12.97 -2.91 -7.86
CA PRO A 140 12.08 -4.06 -7.93
C PRO A 140 12.21 -4.99 -6.71
N GLU A 141 13.42 -5.18 -6.19
CA GLU A 141 13.70 -6.05 -5.04
C GLU A 141 13.05 -5.52 -3.76
N GLU A 142 13.14 -4.21 -3.50
CA GLU A 142 12.53 -3.56 -2.33
C GLU A 142 11.01 -3.70 -2.35
N ILE A 143 10.38 -3.47 -3.51
CA ILE A 143 8.93 -3.61 -3.65
C ILE A 143 8.51 -5.07 -3.56
N LEU A 144 9.30 -6.00 -4.09
CA LEU A 144 9.03 -7.43 -3.96
C LEU A 144 9.06 -7.87 -2.50
N GLU A 145 10.07 -7.44 -1.73
CA GLU A 145 10.17 -7.74 -0.30
C GLU A 145 8.95 -7.20 0.47
N LEU A 146 8.57 -5.94 0.23
CA LEU A 146 7.39 -5.35 0.85
C LEU A 146 6.09 -6.07 0.45
N GLY A 147 5.96 -6.48 -0.81
CA GLY A 147 4.80 -7.20 -1.33
C GLY A 147 4.64 -8.59 -0.70
N ILE A 148 5.73 -9.37 -0.65
CA ILE A 148 5.75 -10.68 0.01
C ILE A 148 5.41 -10.52 1.50
N LYS A 149 6.06 -9.57 2.18
CA LYS A 149 5.77 -9.28 3.59
C LYS A 149 4.31 -8.92 3.81
N PHE A 150 3.74 -8.10 2.93
CA PHE A 150 2.33 -7.72 3.01
C PHE A 150 1.41 -8.94 2.82
N GLU A 151 1.65 -9.79 1.82
CA GLU A 151 0.87 -11.02 1.63
C GLU A 151 0.93 -11.93 2.87
N GLU A 152 2.13 -12.16 3.42
CA GLU A 152 2.33 -12.99 4.60
C GLU A 152 1.65 -12.43 5.86
N GLU A 153 1.82 -11.13 6.12
CA GLU A 153 1.19 -10.47 7.27
C GLU A 153 -0.33 -10.42 7.12
N LEU A 154 -0.84 -10.16 5.91
CA LEU A 154 -2.28 -10.11 5.65
C LEU A 154 -2.92 -11.48 5.84
N GLU A 155 -2.29 -12.57 5.41
CA GLU A 155 -2.87 -13.91 5.58
C GLU A 155 -2.93 -14.35 7.05
N ARG A 156 -2.01 -13.85 7.89
CA ARG A 156 -2.01 -14.07 9.34
C ARG A 156 -2.89 -13.08 10.12
N THR A 157 -3.49 -12.11 9.43
CA THR A 157 -4.31 -11.08 10.08
C THR A 157 -5.74 -11.59 10.26
N ASP A 158 -6.15 -11.78 11.50
CA ASP A 158 -7.47 -12.25 11.91
C ASP A 158 -7.98 -11.54 13.17
N LEU A 159 -9.21 -11.88 13.59
CA LEU A 159 -9.87 -11.24 14.72
C LEU A 159 -9.18 -11.58 16.06
N ASP A 160 -8.72 -12.81 16.23
CA ASP A 160 -8.06 -13.24 17.47
C ASP A 160 -6.75 -12.46 17.66
N GLY A 161 -5.94 -12.34 16.61
CA GLY A 161 -4.71 -11.55 16.65
C GLY A 161 -4.94 -10.05 16.85
N LEU A 162 -6.09 -9.51 16.43
CA LEU A 162 -6.46 -8.13 16.77
C LEU A 162 -6.81 -7.98 18.25
N LEU A 163 -7.55 -8.93 18.81
CA LEU A 163 -7.95 -8.92 20.23
C LEU A 163 -6.74 -9.08 21.17
N GLU A 164 -5.71 -9.79 20.75
CA GLU A 164 -4.45 -9.88 21.51
C GLU A 164 -3.60 -8.61 21.45
N LEU A 165 -3.80 -7.77 20.43
CA LEU A 165 -3.03 -6.55 20.19
C LEU A 165 -3.56 -5.35 20.98
N LEU A 166 -4.88 -5.25 21.18
CA LEU A 166 -5.60 -4.14 21.81
C LEU A 166 -5.80 -4.34 23.32
#